data_AF-A0A973TEH3-F1
#
_entry.id   AF-A0A973TEH3-F1
#
_cell.length_a   1.000
_cell.length_b   1.000
_cell.length_c   1.000
_cell.angle_alpha   90.00
_cell.angle_beta   90.00
_cell.angle_gamma   90.00
#
_symmetry.space_group_name_H-M   'P 1'
#
loop_
_entity.id
_entity.type
_entity.pdbx_description
1 polymer ?
#
loop_
_entity_poly.entity_id
_entity_poly.type
_entity_poly.pdbx_seq_one_letter_code
_entity_poly.pdbx_strand_id
1 'polypeptide(L)' 'MGRSGVVPPSLSITFTGAREVQPRRGEGAIVFFPDGASTGGRVQLGARKAAWNIDVAWLTGEVKLKRAQVAQ' A
#
# COMPACT_ATOMS: atom_id res chain seq x y z
N MET A 1 8.10 7.71 -16.68
CA MET A 1 8.91 6.58 -16.16
C MET A 1 8.47 6.28 -14.74
N GLY A 2 8.19 5.02 -14.41
CA GLY A 2 7.82 4.61 -13.05
C GLY A 2 9.05 4.29 -12.19
N ARG A 3 8.89 4.31 -10.86
CA ARG A 3 9.88 3.75 -9.93
C ARG A 3 9.60 2.27 -9.74
N SER A 4 10.62 1.44 -9.85
CA SER A 4 10.57 0.01 -9.53
C SER A 4 11.76 -0.34 -8.63
N GLY A 5 11.63 -1.41 -7.85
CA GLY A 5 12.66 -1.85 -6.93
C GLY A 5 12.24 -3.10 -6.18
N VAL A 6 13.20 -3.68 -5.47
CA VAL A 6 12.99 -4.85 -4.62
C VAL A 6 12.91 -4.38 -3.18
N VAL A 7 11.92 -4.88 -2.45
CA VAL A 7 11.81 -4.61 -1.02
C VAL A 7 12.80 -5.53 -0.29
N PRO A 8 13.66 -5.00 0.60
CA PRO A 8 14.60 -5.81 1.35
C PRO A 8 13.89 -6.95 2.11
N PRO A 9 14.48 -8.16 2.17
CA PRO A 9 13.85 -9.32 2.81
C PRO A 9 13.66 -9.16 4.32
N SER A 10 14.31 -8.17 4.94
CA SER A 10 14.12 -7.80 6.35
C SER A 10 12.78 -7.08 6.61
N LEU A 11 12.06 -6.69 5.56
CA LEU A 11 10.76 -6.04 5.63
C LEU A 11 9.65 -6.99 5.20
N SER A 12 8.59 -7.08 5.99
CA SER A 12 7.34 -7.71 5.57
C SER A 12 6.42 -6.68 4.92
N ILE A 13 5.62 -7.12 3.94
CA ILE A 13 4.62 -6.29 3.29
C ILE A 13 3.27 -6.99 3.36
N THR A 14 2.26 -6.27 3.85
CA THR A 14 0.85 -6.65 3.70
C THR A 14 0.14 -5.57 2.93
N PHE A 15 -0.63 -5.96 1.91
CA PHE A 15 -1.45 -5.05 1.13
C PHE A 15 -2.93 -5.36 1.29
N THR A 16 -3.72 -4.33 1.53
CA THR A 16 -5.18 -4.38 1.51
C THR A 16 -5.67 -3.30 0.54
N GLY A 17 -6.43 -3.69 -0.49
CA GLY A 17 -6.95 -2.76 -1.48
C GLY A 17 -8.11 -3.36 -2.27
N ALA A 18 -8.55 -2.64 -3.30
CA ALA A 18 -9.68 -3.06 -4.14
C ALA A 18 -9.34 -4.32 -4.94
N ARG A 19 -10.19 -5.34 -4.82
CA ARG A 19 -10.00 -6.63 -5.51
C ARG A 19 -10.15 -6.51 -7.03
N GLU A 20 -11.01 -5.63 -7.51
CA GLU A 20 -11.32 -5.49 -8.94
C GLU A 20 -10.13 -5.03 -9.78
N VAL A 21 -9.21 -4.26 -9.17
CA VAL A 21 -7.99 -3.78 -9.84
C VAL A 21 -6.77 -4.68 -9.61
N GLN A 22 -6.94 -5.82 -8.94
CA GLN A 22 -5.88 -6.80 -8.74
C GLN A 22 -5.47 -7.43 -10.08
N PRO A 23 -4.22 -7.24 -10.56
CA PRO A 23 -3.81 -7.79 -11.86
C PRO A 23 -3.75 -9.32 -11.86
N ARG A 24 -3.32 -9.91 -10.73
CA ARG A 24 -3.22 -11.35 -10.47
C ARG A 24 -3.06 -11.62 -8.98
N ARG A 25 -3.24 -12.89 -8.58
CA ARG A 25 -3.00 -13.33 -7.20
C ARG A 25 -1.58 -12.96 -6.74
N GLY A 26 -1.48 -12.45 -5.52
CA GLY A 26 -0.21 -12.02 -4.92
C GLY A 26 0.22 -10.59 -5.29
N GLU A 27 -0.49 -9.93 -6.22
CA GLU A 27 -0.21 -8.54 -6.57
C GLU A 27 -1.27 -7.60 -6.02
N GLY A 28 -0.81 -6.50 -5.44
CA GLY A 28 -1.63 -5.36 -5.03
C GLY A 28 -1.50 -4.22 -6.02
N ALA A 29 -2.59 -3.52 -6.29
CA ALA A 29 -2.59 -2.34 -7.15
C ALA A 29 -3.42 -1.23 -6.52
N ILE A 30 -2.96 0.00 -6.70
CA ILE A 30 -3.72 1.23 -6.42
C ILE A 30 -3.73 2.02 -7.72
N VAL A 31 -4.91 2.34 -8.21
CA VAL A 31 -5.08 3.21 -9.38
C VAL A 31 -5.43 4.61 -8.89
N PHE A 32 -4.74 5.61 -9.44
CA PHE A 32 -5.05 7.03 -9.25
C PHE A 32 -5.75 7.55 -10.49
N PHE A 33 -6.86 8.24 -10.31
CA PHE A 33 -7.67 8.78 -11.38
C PHE A 33 -7.34 10.25 -11.64
N PRO A 34 -7.60 10.80 -12.85
CA PRO A 34 -7.26 12.18 -13.20
C PRO A 34 -7.93 13.26 -12.34
N ASP A 35 -9.05 12.94 -11.68
CA ASP A 35 -9.79 13.82 -10.78
C ASP A 35 -9.20 13.88 -9.35
N GLY A 36 -8.14 13.11 -9.09
CA GLY A 36 -7.49 13.00 -7.80
C GLY A 36 -8.00 11.84 -6.93
N ALA A 37 -9.09 11.17 -7.29
CA ALA A 37 -9.54 10.00 -6.57
C ALA A 37 -8.57 8.80 -6.75
N SER A 38 -8.77 7.77 -5.94
CA SER A 38 -8.06 6.50 -6.09
C SER A 38 -8.94 5.30 -5.76
N THR A 39 -8.48 4.11 -6.13
CA THR A 39 -9.09 2.85 -5.64
C THR A 39 -8.88 2.65 -4.13
N GLY A 40 -8.06 3.49 -3.50
CA GLY A 40 -7.67 3.41 -2.10
C GLY A 40 -6.84 2.18 -1.77
N GLY A 41 -6.38 2.13 -0.53
CA GLY A 41 -5.70 0.96 0.01
C GLY A 41 -4.80 1.26 1.19
N ARG A 42 -4.22 0.20 1.74
CA ARG A 42 -3.19 0.25 2.78
C ARG A 42 -2.05 -0.68 2.40
N VAL A 43 -0.84 -0.13 2.43
CA VAL A 43 0.39 -0.92 2.47
C VAL A 43 0.92 -0.86 3.91
N GLN A 44 1.00 -2.00 4.57
CA GLN A 44 1.66 -2.13 5.86
C GLN A 44 3.06 -2.71 5.67
N LEU A 45 4.06 -1.96 6.13
CA LEU A 45 5.46 -2.37 6.16
C LEU A 45 5.82 -2.77 7.59
N GLY A 46 6.29 -4.00 7.78
CA GLY A 46 6.79 -4.49 9.06
C GLY A 46 8.32 -4.59 9.06
N ALA A 47 8.97 -4.17 10.15
CA ALA A 47 10.40 -4.31 10.37
C ALA A 47 10.66 -4.72 11.83
N ARG A 48 10.96 -6.00 12.07
CA ARG A 48 11.15 -6.55 13.42
C ARG A 48 9.97 -6.21 14.36
N LYS A 49 10.13 -5.22 15.24
CA LYS A 49 9.15 -4.77 16.24
C LYS A 49 8.44 -3.46 15.86
N ALA A 50 8.70 -2.92 14.68
CA ALA A 50 8.11 -1.69 14.19
C ALA A 50 7.23 -1.98 12.97
N ALA A 51 6.17 -1.20 12.81
CA ALA A 51 5.40 -1.19 11.59
C ALA A 51 5.01 0.23 11.19
N TRP A 52 4.74 0.40 9.90
CA TRP A 52 4.24 1.62 9.31
C TRP A 52 3.11 1.29 8.35
N ASN A 53 2.08 2.14 8.35
CA ASN A 53 1.02 2.09 7.36
C ASN A 53 1.17 3.28 6.41
N ILE A 54 1.12 2.97 5.13
CA ILE A 54 0.91 3.91 4.04
C ILE A 54 -0.55 3.75 3.65
N ASP A 55 -1.37 4.72 4.03
CA ASP A 55 -2.80 4.77 3.72
C ASP A 55 -3.02 5.65 2.49
N VAL A 56 -3.81 5.19 1.53
CA VAL A 56 -4.27 5.98 0.37
C VAL A 56 -5.77 6.15 0.46
N ALA A 57 -6.22 7.41 0.55
CA ALA A 57 -7.64 7.76 0.60
C ALA A 57 -8.31 7.55 -0.77
N TRP A 58 -9.45 6.87 -0.78
CA TRP A 58 -10.17 6.58 -2.04
C TRP A 58 -10.75 7.85 -2.68
N LEU A 59 -11.28 8.78 -1.87
CA LEU A 59 -11.96 9.97 -2.40
C LEU A 59 -10.99 11.04 -2.92
N THR A 60 -9.83 11.17 -2.29
CA THR A 60 -8.91 12.30 -2.53
C THR A 60 -7.54 11.89 -3.05
N GLY A 61 -7.24 10.60 -3.09
CA GLY A 61 -5.91 10.09 -3.42
C GLY A 61 -4.84 10.46 -2.38
N GLU A 62 -5.22 11.06 -1.25
CA GLU A 62 -4.28 11.52 -0.23
C GLU A 62 -3.49 10.33 0.33
N VAL A 63 -2.16 10.49 0.38
CA VAL A 63 -1.24 9.47 0.88
C VAL A 63 -0.71 9.88 2.26
N LYS A 64 -0.93 9.04 3.27
CA LYS A 64 -0.45 9.28 4.65
C LYS A 64 0.45 8.16 5.11
N LEU A 65 1.57 8.53 5.72
CA LEU A 65 2.46 7.62 6.43
C LEU A 65 2.24 7.76 7.93
N LYS A 66 2.00 6.64 8.62
CA LYS A 66 1.88 6.60 10.09
C LYS A 66 2.54 5.38 10.69
N ARG A 67 2.96 5.50 11.96
CA ARG A 67 3.33 4.34 12.77
C ARG A 67 2.14 3.40 12.91
N ALA A 68 2.41 2.11 12.89
CA ALA A 68 1.42 1.06 13.05
C ALA A 68 1.92 0.01 14.05
N GLN A 69 0.99 -0.82 14.50
CA GLN A 69 1.33 -2.02 15.26
C GLN A 69 1.70 -3.13 14.29
N VAL A 70 2.67 -3.97 14.67
CA VAL A 70 3.07 -5.13 13.88
C VAL A 70 1.85 -6.04 13.74
N ALA A 71 1.41 -6.32 12.52
CA ALA A 71 0.40 -7.32 12.26
C ALA A 71 1.00 -8.67 12.70
N GLN A 72 0.31 -9.36 13.62
CA GLN A 72 0.74 -10.65 14.15
C GLN A 72 0.63 -11.74 13.09
#